data_AF-A0A7C9MVF7-F1
#
_entry.id   AF-A0A7C9MVF7-F1
#
_cell.length_a   1.000
_cell.length_b   1.000
_cell.length_c   1.000
_cell.angle_alpha   90.00
_cell.angle_beta   90.00
_cell.angle_gamma   90.00
#
_symmetry.space_group_name_H-M   'P 1'
#
loop_
_entity.id
_entity.type
_entity.pdbx_description
1 polymer ?
#
loop_
_entity_poly.entity_id
_entity_poly.type
_entity_poly.pdbx_seq_one_letter_code
_entity_poly.pdbx_strand_id
1 'polypeptide(L)'
;MKNRVATIALAALLLLAAQASAAATKDSVVKFYQSYLTLVSASDFVTLSRDQPEAYDAKFDAIAKEAGFEDAADALTAAESYAADTDVAALKLAVNDKILLQYRPFRE
;
A
#
# COMPACT_ATOMS: atom_id res chain seq x y z
N MET A 1 -23.16 -39.85 -22.33
CA MET A 1 -23.31 -38.56 -21.60
C MET A 1 -21.92 -38.01 -21.29
N LYS A 2 -21.26 -37.40 -22.28
CA LYS A 2 -19.98 -36.67 -22.13
C LYS A 2 -20.33 -35.24 -22.49
N ASN A 3 -20.14 -34.28 -21.57
CA ASN A 3 -20.08 -32.82 -21.81
C ASN A 3 -20.29 -31.97 -20.54
N ARG A 4 -20.49 -32.55 -19.35
CA ARG A 4 -20.74 -31.75 -18.12
C ARG A 4 -19.50 -31.37 -17.31
N VAL A 5 -18.34 -31.93 -17.61
CA VAL A 5 -17.10 -31.68 -16.83
C VAL A 5 -16.36 -30.42 -17.31
N ALA A 6 -16.53 -30.02 -18.58
CA ALA A 6 -15.82 -28.87 -19.15
C ALA A 6 -16.29 -27.51 -18.59
N THR A 7 -17.54 -27.41 -18.13
CA THR A 7 -18.14 -26.13 -17.74
C THR A 7 -17.69 -25.67 -16.35
N ILE A 8 -17.35 -26.59 -15.45
CA ILE A 8 -16.91 -26.27 -14.07
C ILE A 8 -15.46 -25.78 -14.06
N ALA A 9 -14.60 -26.34 -14.92
CA ALA A 9 -13.21 -25.91 -15.05
C ALA A 9 -13.08 -24.47 -15.59
N LEU A 10 -14.00 -24.04 -16.47
CA LEU A 10 -13.95 -22.71 -17.07
C LEU A 10 -14.34 -21.59 -16.09
N ALA A 11 -15.28 -21.86 -15.17
CA ALA A 11 -15.67 -20.91 -14.12
C ALA A 11 -14.55 -20.71 -13.08
N ALA A 12 -13.80 -21.77 -12.77
CA ALA A 12 -12.63 -21.67 -11.89
C ALA A 12 -11.48 -20.87 -12.52
N LEU A 13 -11.23 -21.04 -13.82
CA LEU A 13 -10.21 -20.26 -14.55
C LEU A 13 -10.54 -18.77 -14.64
N LEU A 14 -11.83 -18.40 -14.71
CA LEU A 14 -12.26 -16.99 -14.71
C LEU A 14 -12.10 -16.32 -13.34
N LEU A 15 -12.21 -17.08 -12.24
CA LEU A 15 -11.97 -16.58 -10.89
C LEU A 15 -10.49 -16.30 -10.61
N LEU A 16 -9.57 -17.06 -11.21
CA LEU A 16 -8.12 -16.77 -11.14
C LEU A 16 -7.71 -15.60 -12.05
N ALA A 17 -8.39 -15.37 -13.17
CA ALA A 17 -8.10 -14.25 -14.07
C ALA A 17 -8.60 -12.90 -13.53
N ALA A 18 -9.56 -12.90 -12.62
CA ALA A 18 -10.03 -11.69 -11.94
C ALA A 18 -9.07 -11.20 -10.84
N GLN A 19 -8.02 -11.97 -10.53
CA GLN A 19 -6.92 -11.55 -9.67
C GLN A 19 -5.75 -10.97 -10.47
N ALA A 20 -6.00 -10.54 -11.72
CA ALA A 20 -5.17 -9.53 -12.35
C ALA A 20 -5.18 -8.32 -11.39
N SER A 21 -4.06 -8.11 -10.70
CA SER A 21 -3.82 -6.94 -9.85
C SER A 21 -4.40 -5.75 -10.59
N ALA A 22 -5.47 -5.16 -10.04
CA ALA A 22 -6.15 -4.05 -10.69
C ALA A 22 -5.04 -3.04 -11.01
N ALA A 23 -4.90 -2.69 -12.30
CA ALA A 23 -3.79 -1.85 -12.74
C ALA A 23 -3.70 -0.65 -11.80
N ALA A 24 -2.55 -0.48 -11.13
CA ALA A 24 -2.39 0.55 -10.14
C ALA A 24 -2.84 1.90 -10.71
N THR A 25 -3.78 2.54 -10.03
CA THR A 25 -4.33 3.82 -10.49
C THR A 25 -3.70 4.96 -9.70
N LYS A 26 -3.75 6.19 -10.24
CA LYS A 26 -3.38 7.37 -9.47
C LYS A 26 -4.16 7.45 -8.15
N ASP A 27 -5.45 7.13 -8.18
CA ASP A 27 -6.33 7.19 -7.00
C ASP A 27 -5.89 6.23 -5.89
N SER A 28 -5.54 4.98 -6.25
CA SER A 28 -5.02 4.01 -5.27
C SER A 28 -3.69 4.47 -4.67
N VAL A 29 -2.78 5.02 -5.47
CA VAL A 29 -1.51 5.58 -4.98
C VAL A 29 -1.73 6.76 -4.03
N VAL A 30 -2.64 7.68 -4.38
CA VAL A 30 -3.00 8.82 -3.52
C VAL A 30 -3.60 8.33 -2.20
N LYS A 31 -4.54 7.38 -2.25
CA LYS A 31 -5.15 6.78 -1.06
C LYS A 31 -4.11 6.12 -0.15
N PHE A 32 -3.18 5.35 -0.73
CA PHE A 32 -2.07 4.75 0.01
C PHE A 32 -1.25 5.81 0.76
N TYR A 33 -0.79 6.86 0.07
CA TYR A 33 0.02 7.90 0.73
C TYR A 33 -0.75 8.73 1.75
N GLN A 34 -2.05 8.96 1.56
CA GLN A 34 -2.88 9.63 2.56
C GLN A 34 -2.97 8.79 3.84
N SER A 35 -3.25 7.49 3.72
CA SER A 35 -3.26 6.57 4.86
C SER A 35 -1.88 6.43 5.50
N TYR A 36 -0.81 6.42 4.70
CA TYR A 36 0.56 6.39 5.21
C TYR A 36 0.89 7.66 6.01
N LEU A 37 0.48 8.82 5.51
CA LEU A 37 0.63 10.08 6.24
C LEU A 37 -0.09 10.05 7.60
N THR A 38 -1.29 9.45 7.67
CA THR A 38 -1.99 9.23 8.94
C THR A 38 -1.20 8.31 9.87
N LEU A 39 -0.67 7.20 9.38
CA LEU A 39 0.13 6.25 10.17
C LEU A 39 1.36 6.92 10.78
N VAL A 40 2.14 7.67 9.99
CA VAL A 40 3.35 8.37 10.48
C VAL A 40 3.02 9.62 11.30
N SER A 41 1.78 10.10 11.22
CA SER A 41 1.30 11.20 12.05
C SER A 41 0.85 10.78 13.44
N ALA A 42 0.65 9.49 13.66
CA ALA A 42 0.29 8.96 14.97
C ALA A 42 1.39 9.26 16.00
N SER A 43 1.00 9.55 17.24
CA SER A 43 1.96 9.91 18.31
C SER A 43 2.86 8.75 18.73
N ASP A 44 2.40 7.52 18.52
CA ASP A 44 3.11 6.28 18.81
C ASP A 44 3.93 5.77 17.62
N PHE A 45 3.96 6.48 16.48
CA PHE A 45 4.64 6.03 15.26
C PHE A 45 6.08 5.58 15.53
N VAL A 46 6.90 6.39 16.20
CA VAL A 46 8.32 6.06 16.44
C VAL A 46 8.48 4.82 17.31
N THR A 47 7.67 4.71 18.37
CA THR A 47 7.69 3.52 19.24
C THR A 47 7.23 2.29 18.46
N LEU A 48 6.20 2.42 17.64
CA LEU A 48 5.68 1.33 16.81
C LEU A 48 6.73 0.88 15.78
N SER A 49 7.29 1.78 14.98
CA SER A 49 8.24 1.45 13.91
C SER A 49 9.61 1.00 14.43
N ARG A 50 10.06 1.50 15.59
CA ARG A 50 11.36 1.12 16.18
C ARG A 50 11.27 -0.13 17.03
N ASP A 51 10.29 -0.20 17.92
CA ASP A 51 10.23 -1.23 18.98
C ASP A 51 9.34 -2.43 18.57
N GLN A 52 8.44 -2.24 17.62
CA GLN A 52 7.51 -3.28 17.14
C GLN A 52 7.46 -3.32 15.60
N PRO A 53 8.59 -3.55 14.91
CA PRO A 53 8.68 -3.47 13.45
C PRO A 53 7.70 -4.38 12.72
N GLU A 54 7.44 -5.60 13.22
CA GLU A 54 6.44 -6.51 12.63
C GLU A 54 5.01 -5.95 12.71
N ALA A 55 4.68 -5.27 13.82
CA ALA A 55 3.37 -4.64 13.99
C ALA A 55 3.24 -3.37 13.13
N TYR A 56 4.35 -2.66 12.93
CA TYR A 56 4.42 -1.56 11.97
C TYR A 56 4.20 -2.06 10.54
N ASP A 57 4.94 -3.09 10.12
CA ASP A 57 4.85 -3.68 8.78
C ASP A 57 3.43 -4.18 8.51
N ALA A 58 2.80 -4.87 9.47
CA ALA A 58 1.41 -5.31 9.32
C ALA A 58 0.42 -4.15 9.12
N LYS A 59 0.62 -3.01 9.80
CA LYS A 59 -0.20 -1.80 9.60
C LYS A 59 0.10 -1.14 8.25
N PHE A 60 1.36 -1.12 7.84
CA PHE A 60 1.78 -0.56 6.57
C PHE A 60 1.26 -1.37 5.38
N ASP A 61 1.25 -2.69 5.47
CA ASP A 61 0.62 -3.57 4.48
C ASP A 61 -0.90 -3.45 4.51
N ALA A 62 -1.51 -3.27 5.68
CA ALA A 62 -2.96 -3.08 5.77
C ALA A 62 -3.41 -1.84 5.00
N ILE A 63 -2.71 -0.70 5.12
CA ILE A 63 -3.09 0.51 4.37
C ILE A 63 -2.90 0.34 2.85
N ALA A 64 -1.93 -0.47 2.42
CA ALA A 64 -1.73 -0.77 1.01
C ALA A 64 -2.86 -1.66 0.45
N LYS A 65 -3.25 -2.69 1.21
CA LYS A 65 -4.40 -3.55 0.91
C LYS A 65 -5.71 -2.77 0.85
N GLU A 66 -5.93 -1.86 1.79
CA GLU A 66 -7.09 -0.95 1.78
C GLU A 66 -7.10 -0.03 0.54
N ALA A 67 -5.93 0.32 0.02
CA ALA A 67 -5.77 1.08 -1.21
C ALA A 67 -5.88 0.22 -2.48
N GLY A 68 -5.95 -1.11 -2.35
CA GLY A 68 -6.13 -2.05 -3.46
C GLY A 68 -4.84 -2.70 -3.98
N PHE A 69 -3.73 -2.58 -3.24
CA PHE A 69 -2.46 -3.23 -3.55
C PHE A 69 -2.32 -4.57 -2.82
N GLU A 70 -1.39 -5.43 -3.26
CA GLU A 70 -1.14 -6.71 -2.59
C GLU A 70 -0.48 -6.52 -1.22
N ASP A 71 0.51 -5.62 -1.16
CA ASP A 71 1.26 -5.24 0.02
C ASP A 71 1.85 -3.82 -0.16
N ALA A 72 2.57 -3.34 0.84
CA ALA A 72 3.17 -2.01 0.77
C ALA A 72 4.31 -1.91 -0.25
N ALA A 73 5.01 -3.00 -0.56
CA ALA A 73 6.07 -3.01 -1.57
C ALA A 73 5.48 -2.78 -2.97
N ASP A 74 4.40 -3.47 -3.31
CA ASP A 74 3.63 -3.29 -4.55
C ASP A 74 3.12 -1.85 -4.67
N ALA A 75 2.56 -1.29 -3.59
CA ALA A 75 2.11 0.10 -3.56
C ALA A 75 3.26 1.11 -3.83
N LEU A 76 4.43 0.88 -3.23
CA LEU A 76 5.61 1.73 -3.42
C LEU A 76 6.16 1.63 -4.85
N THR A 77 6.25 0.42 -5.42
CA THR A 77 6.67 0.22 -6.81
C THR A 77 5.68 0.86 -7.78
N ALA A 78 4.37 0.67 -7.58
CA ALA A 78 3.34 1.32 -8.38
C ALA A 78 3.45 2.86 -8.33
N ALA A 79 3.75 3.41 -7.16
CA ALA A 79 3.91 4.85 -6.98
C ALA A 79 5.09 5.45 -7.75
N GLU A 80 6.06 4.66 -8.21
CA GLU A 80 7.17 5.15 -9.06
C GLU A 80 6.65 5.62 -10.42
N SER A 81 5.64 4.94 -10.97
CA SER A 81 4.98 5.32 -12.24
C SER A 81 4.29 6.70 -12.17
N TYR A 82 4.02 7.19 -10.95
CA TYR A 82 3.40 8.48 -10.69
C TYR A 82 4.35 9.46 -9.98
N ALA A 83 5.67 9.22 -10.00
CA ALA A 83 6.63 10.08 -9.30
C ALA A 83 6.66 11.54 -9.80
N ALA A 84 6.32 11.78 -11.06
CA ALA A 84 6.22 13.11 -11.65
C ALA A 84 4.84 13.77 -11.45
N ASP A 85 3.86 13.06 -10.89
CA ASP A 85 2.56 13.63 -10.57
C ASP A 85 2.67 14.52 -9.33
N THR A 86 2.20 15.77 -9.45
CA THR A 86 2.34 16.79 -8.40
C THR A 86 1.68 16.38 -7.08
N ASP A 87 0.51 15.74 -7.13
CA ASP A 87 -0.23 15.38 -5.92
C ASP A 87 0.48 14.25 -5.18
N VAL A 88 0.93 13.23 -5.91
CA VAL A 88 1.68 12.10 -5.36
C VAL A 88 3.04 12.58 -4.83
N ALA A 89 3.73 13.47 -5.54
CA ALA A 89 4.99 14.04 -5.10
C ALA A 89 4.84 14.87 -3.79
N ALA A 90 3.79 15.69 -3.70
CA ALA A 90 3.49 16.47 -2.50
C ALA A 90 3.19 15.57 -1.29
N LEU A 91 2.44 14.49 -1.50
CA LEU A 91 2.15 13.52 -0.44
C LEU A 91 3.39 12.74 0.00
N LYS A 92 4.24 12.28 -0.94
CA LYS A 92 5.54 11.65 -0.64
C LYS A 92 6.41 12.56 0.23
N LEU A 93 6.49 13.85 -0.13
CA LEU A 93 7.23 14.84 0.65
C LEU A 93 6.65 15.01 2.04
N ALA A 94 5.33 15.18 2.16
CA ALA A 94 4.66 15.35 3.46
C ALA A 94 4.87 14.16 4.40
N VAL A 95 4.81 12.93 3.88
CA VAL A 95 5.12 11.71 4.64
C VAL A 95 6.56 11.75 5.14
N ASN A 96 7.52 12.01 4.24
CA ASN A 96 8.93 12.05 4.61
C ASN A 96 9.21 13.13 5.67
N ASP A 97 8.71 14.35 5.47
CA ASP A 97 8.87 15.45 6.41
C ASP A 97 8.28 15.10 7.78
N LYS A 98 7.13 14.42 7.79
CA LYS A 98 6.50 13.99 9.03
C LYS A 98 7.32 12.93 9.75
N ILE A 99 7.84 11.93 9.05
CA ILE A 99 8.76 10.92 9.62
C ILE A 99 9.98 11.63 10.22
N LEU A 100 10.63 12.52 9.47
CA LEU A 100 11.79 13.26 9.94
C LEU A 100 11.49 14.09 11.20
N LEU A 101 10.31 14.72 11.26
CA LEU A 101 9.87 15.47 12.42
C LEU A 101 9.67 14.57 13.65
N GLN A 102 9.01 13.42 13.47
CA GLN A 102 8.75 12.46 14.54
C GLN A 102 10.04 11.87 15.13
N TYR A 103 11.03 11.59 14.28
CA TYR A 103 12.33 11.06 14.71
C TYR A 103 13.30 12.11 15.24
N ARG A 104 13.02 13.41 15.07
CA ARG A 104 13.92 14.50 15.51
C ARG A 104 14.36 14.39 16.98
N PRO A 105 13.49 14.05 17.95
CA PRO A 105 13.90 13.91 19.36
C PRO A 105 14.86 12.74 19.64
N PHE A 106 15.03 11.83 18.68
CA PHE A 106 15.81 10.59 18.82
C PHE A 106 17.10 10.59 18.01
N ARG A 107 17.44 11.71 17.37
CA ARG A 107 18.74 11.89 16.69
C ARG A 107 19.76 12.38 17.71
N GLU A 108 20.61 11.47 18.17
CA GLU A 108 21.83 11.78 18.93
C GLU A 108 22.96 12.27 18.01
#